data_AF-A0A3B9SJB9-F1
#
_entry.id   AF-A0A3B9SJB9-F1
#
_cell.length_a   1.000
_cell.length_b   1.000
_cell.length_c   1.000
_cell.angle_alpha   90.00
_cell.angle_beta   90.00
_cell.angle_gamma   90.00
#
_symmetry.space_group_name_H-M   'P 1'
#
loop_
_entity.id
_entity.type
_entity.pdbx_description
1 polymer ?
#
loop_
_entity_poly.entity_id
_entity_poly.type
_entity_poly.pdbx_seq_one_letter_code
_entity_poly.pdbx_strand_id
1 'polypeptide(L)' 'RGGEDDLTGVTRVENLPDPLIAYTKFIEQEMGVPVVLISVGPDREQTLWRA' A
#
# COMPACT_ATOMS: atom_id res chain seq x y z
N ARG A 1 20.27 7.69 5.67
CA ARG A 1 20.01 6.28 5.33
C ARG A 1 18.57 6.25 4.84
N GLY A 2 18.34 6.34 3.52
CA GLY A 2 17.01 6.08 2.96
C GLY A 2 16.74 4.61 3.19
N GLY A 3 15.74 4.31 4.01
CA GLY A 3 15.44 2.95 4.44
C GLY A 3 15.08 2.09 3.23
N GLU A 4 15.27 0.79 3.37
CA GLU A 4 14.97 -0.25 2.37
C GLU A 4 13.47 -0.33 1.97
N ASP A 5 12.65 0.62 2.42
CA ASP A 5 11.20 0.75 2.27
C ASP A 5 10.81 2.15 1.77
N ASP A 6 11.58 2.72 0.85
CA ASP A 6 11.18 3.97 0.21
C ASP A 6 9.97 3.72 -0.70
N LEU A 7 8.79 4.03 -0.17
CA LEU A 7 7.51 3.96 -0.89
C LEU A 7 7.31 5.14 -1.85
N THR A 8 8.26 6.09 -1.88
CA THR A 8 8.21 7.26 -2.76
C THR A 8 8.22 6.81 -4.22
N GLY A 9 7.11 7.07 -4.93
CA GLY A 9 6.95 6.77 -6.36
C GLY A 9 6.20 5.46 -6.65
N VAL A 10 5.74 4.73 -5.63
CA VAL A 10 4.93 3.53 -5.84
C VAL A 10 3.54 3.91 -6.35
N THR A 11 3.30 3.69 -7.64
CA THR A 11 2.03 4.00 -8.34
C THR A 11 1.25 2.74 -8.76
N ARG A 12 1.73 1.55 -8.37
CA ARG A 12 1.03 0.27 -8.60
C ARG A 12 1.10 -0.60 -7.36
N VAL A 13 0.02 -1.34 -7.10
CA VAL A 13 -0.10 -2.30 -6.00
C VAL A 13 0.96 -3.40 -6.09
N GLU A 14 1.30 -3.80 -7.32
CA GLU A 14 2.31 -4.83 -7.62
C GLU A 14 3.71 -4.45 -7.12
N ASN A 15 3.97 -3.15 -6.94
CA ASN A 15 5.26 -2.60 -6.50
C ASN A 15 5.28 -2.31 -5.00
N LEU A 16 4.23 -2.68 -4.25
CA LEU A 16 4.22 -2.54 -2.80
C LEU A 16 5.13 -3.60 -2.17
N PRO A 17 5.82 -3.26 -1.06
CA PRO A 17 6.60 -4.24 -0.31
C PRO A 17 5.72 -5.39 0.19
N ASP A 18 6.24 -6.62 0.11
CA ASP A 18 5.63 -7.82 0.68
C ASP A 18 5.10 -7.66 2.13
N PRO A 19 5.83 -7.00 3.07
CA PRO A 19 5.31 -6.81 4.42
C PRO A 19 4.06 -5.92 4.46
N LEU A 20 3.98 -4.90 3.60
CA LEU A 20 2.80 -4.03 3.50
C LEU A 20 1.61 -4.82 2.93
N ILE A 21 1.83 -5.63 1.90
CA ILE A 21 0.78 -6.50 1.31
C ILE A 21 0.26 -7.49 2.35
N ALA A 22 1.15 -8.12 3.13
CA ALA A 22 0.77 -9.05 4.18
C ALA A 22 -0.08 -8.36 5.27
N TYR A 23 0.31 -7.15 5.67
CA TYR A 23 -0.43 -6.36 6.64
C TYR A 23 -1.79 -5.91 6.12
N THR A 24 -1.89 -5.49 4.86
CA THR A 24 -3.18 -5.17 4.22
C THR A 24 -4.11 -6.39 4.23
N LYS A 25 -3.62 -7.58 3.86
CA LYS A 25 -4.43 -8.81 3.88
C LYS A 25 -4.93 -9.16 5.28
N PHE A 26 -4.10 -8.97 6.30
CA PHE A 26 -4.51 -9.17 7.69
C PHE A 26 -5.69 -8.25 8.05
N ILE A 27 -5.61 -6.95 7.71
CA ILE A 27 -6.71 -6.01 7.95
C ILE A 27 -7.98 -6.41 7.19
N GLU A 28 -7.87 -6.79 5.92
CA GLU A 28 -9.01 -7.25 5.11
C GLU A 28 -9.70 -8.47 5.72
N GLN A 29 -8.93 -9.42 6.27
CA GLN A 29 -9.45 -10.61 6.93
C GLN A 29 -10.14 -10.29 8.25
N GLU A 30 -9.53 -9.45 9.09
CA GLU A 30 -10.09 -9.09 10.40
C GLU A 30 -11.34 -8.22 10.29
N MET A 31 -11.40 -7.34 9.29
CA MET A 31 -12.51 -6.40 9.10
C MET A 31 -13.60 -6.94 8.15
N GLY A 32 -13.30 -7.99 7.38
CA GLY A 32 -14.23 -8.55 6.40
C GLY A 32 -14.57 -7.62 5.24
N VAL A 33 -13.78 -6.58 5.00
CA VAL A 33 -14.00 -5.59 3.92
C VAL A 33 -12.71 -5.38 3.11
N PRO A 34 -12.81 -5.19 1.78
CA PRO A 34 -11.65 -5.00 0.93
C PRO A 34 -11.04 -3.60 1.10
N VAL A 35 -9.70 -3.51 1.05
CA VAL A 35 -8.99 -2.24 1.03
C VAL A 35 -8.89 -1.74 -0.41
N VAL A 36 -9.65 -0.70 -0.74
CA VAL A 36 -9.74 -0.13 -2.09
C VAL A 36 -8.72 0.99 -2.35
N LEU A 37 -8.13 1.54 -1.28
CA LEU A 37 -7.24 2.69 -1.34
C LEU A 37 -6.11 2.59 -0.32
N ILE A 38 -4.88 2.76 -0.80
CA ILE A 38 -3.67 2.87 0.05
C ILE A 38 -2.91 4.12 -0.39
N SER A 39 -2.79 5.10 0.52
CA SER A 39 -1.97 6.30 0.32
C SER A 39 -0.58 6.05 0.92
N VAL A 40 0.46 6.13 0.10
CA VAL A 40 1.83 5.74 0.48
C VAL A 40 2.80 6.91 0.63
N GLY A 41 2.33 8.15 0.53
CA GLY A 41 3.17 9.32 0.75
C GLY A 41 2.42 10.65 0.83
N PRO A 42 3.14 11.74 1.17
CA PRO A 42 2.57 13.07 1.38
C PRO A 42 2.15 13.76 0.08
N ASP A 43 2.69 13.34 -1.07
CA ASP A 43 2.28 13.83 -2.37
C ASP A 43 0.95 13.20 -2.77
N ARG A 44 -0.05 14.04 -3.09
CA ARG A 44 -1.42 13.63 -3.43
C ARG A 44 -1.51 12.74 -4.68
N GLU A 45 -0.40 12.51 -5.38
CA GLU A 45 -0.30 11.68 -6.58
C GLU A 45 -0.03 10.19 -6.27
N GLN A 46 0.31 9.82 -5.04
CA GLN A 46 0.63 8.43 -4.67
C GLN A 46 -0.61 7.66 -4.16
N THR A 47 -1.65 7.61 -5.00
CA THR A 47 -2.95 7.02 -4.69
C THR A 47 -3.19 5.77 -5.56
N LEU A 48 -3.17 4.58 -4.95
CA LEU A 48 -3.39 3.30 -5.63
C LEU A 48 -4.85 2.88 -5.55
N TRP A 49 -5.52 2.76 -6.69
CA TRP A 49 -6.86 2.21 -6.80
C TRP A 49 -6.78 0.70 -7.05
N ARG A 50 -7.38 -0.12 -6.18
CA ARG A 50 -7.58 -1.56 -6.42
C ARG A 50 -8.96 -1.79 -7.04
N ALA A 51 -9.00 -2.42 -8.21
CA ALA A 51 -10.21 -2.98 -8.82
C ALA A 51 -10.29 -4.48 -8.55
#